data_AF-A0A7S3SMR4-F1
#
_entry.id   AF-A0A7S3SMR4-F1
#
_cell.length_a   1.000
_cell.length_b   1.000
_cell.length_c   1.000
_cell.angle_alpha   90.00
_cell.angle_beta   90.00
_cell.angle_gamma   90.00
#
_symmetry.space_group_name_H-M   'P 1'
#
loop_
_entity.id
_entity.type
_entity.pdbx_description
1 polymer ?
#
loop_
_entity_poly.entity_id
_entity_poly.type
_entity_poly.pdbx_seq_one_letter_code
_entity_poly.pdbx_strand_id
1 'polypeptide(L)'
;FIGGADQFTIADLMAYEEVGELAPHFMNLVSYQPYPKIKSWMSRMQQAPYHTEAHAALYAMGDLSSVLPGDKQLMKLVGTASKAGMVALSSAIEPTSRL
;
A
#
# COMPACT_ATOMS: atom_id res chain seq x y z
N PHE A 1 -6.32 -11.22 -13.96
CA PHE A 1 -6.28 -9.90 -13.30
C PHE A 1 -7.50 -9.07 -13.73
N ILE A 2 -7.73 -7.84 -13.23
CA ILE A 2 -8.93 -7.05 -13.52
C ILE A 2 -9.13 -6.88 -15.03
N GLY A 3 -8.06 -6.60 -15.77
CA GLY A 3 -8.09 -6.47 -17.23
C GLY A 3 -8.29 -7.77 -18.02
N GLY A 4 -8.63 -8.90 -17.38
CA GLY A 4 -8.80 -10.19 -18.05
C GLY A 4 -7.50 -10.86 -18.52
N ALA A 5 -6.34 -10.29 -18.19
CA ALA A 5 -5.02 -10.79 -18.54
C ALA A 5 -4.41 -11.69 -17.44
N ASP A 6 -3.39 -12.47 -17.84
CA ASP A 6 -2.60 -13.34 -16.95
C ASP A 6 -1.59 -12.56 -16.09
N GLN A 7 -1.22 -11.35 -16.51
CA GLN A 7 -0.39 -10.42 -15.76
C GLN A 7 -1.22 -9.23 -15.28
N PHE A 8 -0.74 -8.53 -14.24
CA PHE A 8 -1.41 -7.32 -13.76
C PHE A 8 -1.30 -6.21 -14.82
N THR A 9 -2.33 -5.37 -14.86
CA THR A 9 -2.39 -4.22 -15.76
C THR A 9 -2.43 -2.93 -14.94
N ILE A 10 -2.42 -1.77 -15.62
CA ILE A 10 -2.61 -0.48 -14.94
C ILE A 10 -3.94 -0.44 -14.17
N ALA A 11 -4.99 -1.13 -14.64
CA ALA A 11 -6.26 -1.21 -13.92
C ALA A 11 -6.10 -1.90 -12.56
N ASP A 12 -5.21 -2.90 -12.46
CA ASP A 12 -4.93 -3.57 -11.20
C ASP A 12 -4.10 -2.69 -10.26
N LEU A 13 -3.12 -1.95 -10.79
CA LEU A 13 -2.33 -1.00 -9.98
C LEU A 13 -3.23 0.09 -9.39
N MET A 14 -4.04 0.75 -10.23
CA MET A 14 -4.95 1.80 -9.77
C MET A 14 -5.93 1.29 -8.72
N ALA A 15 -6.55 0.13 -8.96
CA ALA A 15 -7.47 -0.45 -7.99
C ALA A 15 -6.76 -0.89 -6.70
N TYR A 16 -5.51 -1.35 -6.79
CA TYR A 16 -4.78 -1.84 -5.62
C TYR A 16 -4.32 -0.71 -4.70
N GLU A 17 -3.95 0.44 -5.24
CA GLU A 17 -3.64 1.64 -4.44
C GLU A 17 -4.83 2.05 -3.56
N GLU A 18 -6.06 1.88 -4.03
CA GLU A 18 -7.27 2.27 -3.30
C GLU A 18 -7.84 1.16 -2.41
N VAL A 19 -7.83 -0.08 -2.90
CA VAL A 19 -8.43 -1.24 -2.18
C VAL A 19 -7.42 -1.90 -1.26
N GLY A 20 -6.15 -1.96 -1.66
CA GLY A 20 -5.09 -2.59 -0.89
C GLY A 20 -4.88 -1.86 0.44
N GLU A 21 -4.78 -0.53 0.41
CA GLU A 21 -4.46 0.31 1.57
C GLU A 21 -5.45 0.20 2.75
N LEU A 22 -6.71 -0.13 2.46
CA LEU A 22 -7.76 -0.28 3.48
C LEU A 22 -7.66 -1.60 4.25
N ALA A 23 -6.88 -2.55 3.74
CA ALA A 23 -6.79 -3.89 4.29
C ALA A 23 -6.10 -3.91 5.68
N PRO A 24 -6.27 -5.01 6.45
CA PRO A 24 -5.70 -5.14 7.79
C PRO A 24 -4.16 -5.05 7.89
N HIS A 25 -3.45 -5.26 6.79
CA HIS A 25 -1.99 -5.18 6.76
C HIS A 25 -1.45 -3.74 6.59
N PHE A 26 -2.34 -2.79 6.32
CA PHE A 26 -2.04 -1.36 6.25
C PHE A 26 -2.90 -0.61 7.27
N MET A 27 -3.99 0.04 6.85
CA MET A 27 -4.78 0.91 7.73
C MET A 27 -5.82 0.20 8.59
N ASN A 28 -6.11 -1.08 8.30
CA ASN A 28 -7.06 -1.90 9.06
C ASN A 28 -8.48 -1.29 9.17
N LEU A 29 -8.99 -0.81 8.04
CA LEU A 29 -10.31 -0.17 7.96
C LEU A 29 -11.39 -1.09 7.37
N VAL A 30 -11.00 -2.06 6.53
CA VAL A 30 -11.95 -2.97 5.86
C VAL A 30 -11.50 -4.42 6.01
N SER A 31 -12.42 -5.28 6.45
CA SER A 31 -12.21 -6.73 6.44
C SER A 31 -12.64 -7.33 5.11
N TYR A 32 -11.67 -7.89 4.37
CA TYR A 32 -11.93 -8.59 3.11
C TYR A 32 -12.28 -10.09 3.29
N GLN A 33 -12.52 -10.55 4.51
CA GLN A 33 -12.87 -11.96 4.77
C GLN A 33 -14.03 -12.49 3.90
N PRO A 34 -15.13 -11.73 3.68
CA PRO A 34 -16.25 -12.20 2.86
C PRO A 34 -15.93 -12.32 1.35
N TYR A 35 -14.79 -11.80 0.88
CA TYR A 35 -14.49 -11.63 -0.54
C TYR A 35 -13.26 -12.46 -0.96
N PRO A 36 -13.40 -13.79 -1.15
CA PRO A 36 -12.27 -14.68 -1.44
C PRO A 36 -11.54 -14.33 -2.74
N LYS A 37 -12.27 -13.84 -3.76
CA LYS A 37 -11.67 -13.38 -5.02
C LYS A 37 -10.81 -12.13 -4.83
N ILE A 38 -11.24 -11.19 -3.99
CA ILE A 38 -10.46 -9.99 -3.65
C ILE A 38 -9.21 -10.40 -2.87
N LYS A 39 -9.33 -11.29 -1.88
CA LYS A 39 -8.16 -11.81 -1.14
C LYS A 39 -7.12 -12.46 -2.06
N SER A 40 -7.55 -13.32 -2.98
CA SER A 40 -6.65 -13.96 -3.95
C SER A 40 -6.01 -12.95 -4.89
N TRP A 41 -6.76 -11.93 -5.33
CA TRP A 41 -6.21 -10.84 -6.14
C TRP A 41 -5.18 -9.99 -5.38
N MET A 42 -5.48 -9.58 -4.14
CA MET A 42 -4.54 -8.85 -3.29
C MET A 42 -3.25 -9.64 -3.05
N SER A 43 -3.35 -10.95 -2.78
CA SER A 43 -2.18 -11.81 -2.59
C SER A 43 -1.29 -11.88 -3.84
N ARG A 44 -1.87 -11.79 -5.05
CA ARG A 44 -1.10 -11.67 -6.30
C ARG A 44 -0.49 -10.28 -6.46
N MET A 45 -1.21 -9.21 -6.12
CA MET A 45 -0.70 -7.83 -6.20
C MET A 45 0.44 -7.56 -5.20
N GLN A 46 0.43 -8.21 -4.04
CA GLN A 46 1.54 -8.14 -3.06
C GLN A 46 2.86 -8.70 -3.59
N GLN A 47 2.83 -9.46 -4.69
CA GLN A 47 4.03 -9.98 -5.36
C GLN A 47 4.52 -9.06 -6.49
N ALA A 48 3.86 -7.92 -6.72
CA ALA A 48 4.30 -6.96 -7.72
C ALA A 48 5.73 -6.45 -7.39
N PRO A 49 6.57 -6.22 -8.41
CA PRO A 49 7.88 -5.62 -8.19
C PRO A 49 7.78 -4.30 -7.43
N TYR A 50 8.70 -4.09 -6.49
CA TYR A 50 8.75 -2.89 -5.64
C TYR A 50 7.51 -2.63 -4.77
N HIS A 51 6.65 -3.65 -4.55
CA HIS A 51 5.44 -3.50 -3.75
C HIS A 51 5.74 -2.97 -2.34
N THR A 52 6.73 -3.55 -1.66
CA THR A 52 7.07 -3.17 -0.28
C THR A 52 7.60 -1.73 -0.21
N GLU A 53 8.47 -1.36 -1.15
CA GLU A 53 9.05 -0.04 -1.25
C GLU A 53 7.99 1.03 -1.55
N ALA A 54 7.08 0.75 -2.49
CA ALA A 54 5.96 1.64 -2.83
C ALA A 54 5.02 1.87 -1.63
N HIS A 55 4.82 0.84 -0.79
CA HIS A 55 3.93 0.91 0.37
C HIS A 55 4.64 1.24 1.70
N ALA A 56 5.92 1.63 1.67
CA ALA A 56 6.69 1.93 2.88
C ALA A 56 6.04 3.00 3.78
N ALA A 57 5.39 4.00 3.16
CA ALA A 57 4.63 5.01 3.89
C ALA A 57 3.42 4.40 4.63
N LEU A 58 2.67 3.50 3.97
CA LEU A 58 1.50 2.83 4.55
C LEU A 58 1.89 1.87 5.67
N TYR A 59 3.01 1.14 5.54
CA TYR A 59 3.55 0.34 6.64
C TYR A 59 3.93 1.18 7.86
N ALA A 60 4.51 2.36 7.64
CA ALA A 60 4.86 3.28 8.72
C ALA A 60 3.63 3.99 9.32
N MET A 61 2.57 4.17 8.54
CA MET A 61 1.29 4.70 9.02
C MET A 61 0.59 3.71 9.97
N GLY A 62 0.56 2.43 9.60
CA GLY A 62 0.01 1.35 10.42
C GLY A 62 -1.51 1.45 10.63
N ASP A 63 -1.99 0.78 11.67
CA ASP A 63 -3.41 0.65 11.99
C ASP A 63 -4.06 2.00 12.38
N LEU A 64 -5.10 2.40 11.63
CA LEU A 64 -5.86 3.62 11.87
C LEU A 64 -7.26 3.37 12.45
N SER A 65 -7.64 2.12 12.74
CA SER A 65 -8.98 1.75 13.24
C SER A 65 -9.37 2.42 14.56
N SER A 66 -8.39 2.92 15.32
CA SER A 66 -8.60 3.63 16.58
C SER A 66 -8.32 5.14 16.51
N VAL A 67 -7.89 5.66 15.37
CA VAL A 67 -7.55 7.09 15.20
C VAL A 67 -8.79 7.87 14.79
N LEU A 68 -9.18 8.85 15.61
CA LEU A 68 -10.34 9.69 15.34
C LEU A 68 -9.99 10.89 14.43
N PRO A 69 -10.95 11.42 13.65
CA PRO A 69 -10.75 12.66 12.90
C PRO A 69 -10.34 13.82 13.81
N GLY A 70 -9.24 14.50 13.46
CA GLY A 70 -8.71 15.63 14.24
C GLY A 70 -7.80 15.23 15.41
N ASP A 71 -7.51 13.94 15.59
CA ASP A 71 -6.54 13.48 16.57
C ASP A 71 -5.12 13.96 16.24
N LYS A 72 -4.41 14.52 17.23
CA LYS A 72 -3.00 14.92 17.09
C LYS A 72 -2.09 13.74 16.76
N GLN A 73 -2.50 12.52 17.12
CA GLN A 73 -1.80 11.29 16.75
C GLN A 73 -1.74 11.11 15.23
N LEU A 74 -2.78 11.49 14.50
CA LEU A 74 -2.83 11.38 13.04
C LEU A 74 -1.68 12.17 12.39
N MET A 75 -1.47 13.42 12.82
CA MET A 75 -0.40 14.27 12.26
C MET A 75 0.99 13.68 12.51
N LYS A 76 1.19 13.04 13.67
CA LYS A 76 2.46 12.36 13.99
C LYS A 76 2.68 11.13 13.09
N LEU A 77 1.64 10.34 12.86
CA LEU A 77 1.67 9.17 11.97
C LEU A 77 1.95 9.61 10.52
N VAL A 78 1.27 10.64 10.03
CA VAL A 78 1.50 11.21 8.70
C VAL A 78 2.94 11.69 8.54
N GLY A 79 3.51 12.36 9.54
CA GLY A 79 4.92 12.77 9.50
C GLY A 79 5.89 11.60 9.42
N THR A 80 5.60 10.51 10.15
CA THR A 80 6.42 9.29 10.14
C THR A 80 6.31 8.55 8.80
N ALA A 81 5.09 8.40 8.29
CA ALA A 81 4.79 7.80 6.99
C ALA A 81 5.45 8.56 5.84
N SER A 82 5.34 9.89 5.83
CA SER A 82 5.96 10.75 4.81
C SER A 82 7.47 10.56 4.77
N LYS A 83 8.12 10.51 5.93
CA LYS A 83 9.56 10.27 6.03
C LYS A 83 9.92 8.88 5.50
N ALA A 84 9.17 7.84 5.86
CA ALA A 84 9.42 6.47 5.40
C ALA A 84 9.30 6.34 3.87
N GLY A 85 8.26 6.90 3.28
CA GLY A 85 8.07 6.92 1.83
C GLY A 85 9.22 7.61 1.09
N MET A 86 9.65 8.78 1.56
CA MET A 86 10.78 9.50 0.95
C MET A 86 12.11 8.73 1.03
N VAL A 87 12.36 8.01 2.14
CA VAL A 87 13.55 7.17 2.30
C VAL A 87 13.52 5.98 1.33
N ALA A 88 12.38 5.30 1.22
CA ALA A 88 12.21 4.18 0.30
C ALA A 88 12.38 4.63 -1.16
N LEU A 89 11.76 5.75 -1.53
CA LEU A 89 11.87 6.33 -2.87
C LEU A 89 13.33 6.70 -3.21
N SER A 90 14.02 7.38 -2.30
CA SER A 90 15.42 7.77 -2.53
C SER A 90 16.32 6.55 -2.75
N SER A 91 16.14 5.50 -1.93
CA SER A 91 16.87 4.23 -2.05
C SER A 91 16.59 3.48 -3.36
N ALA A 92 15.38 3.63 -3.91
CA ALA A 92 14.96 2.98 -5.15
C ALA A 92 15.42 3.72 -6.42
N ILE A 93 15.68 5.04 -6.34
CA ILE A 93 16.12 5.86 -7.48
C ILE A 93 17.65 5.85 -7.65
N GLU A 94 18.43 5.74 -6.57
CA GLU A 94 19.90 5.69 -6.66
C GLU A 94 20.46 4.56 -7.55
N PRO A 95 19.90 3.33 -7.57
CA PRO A 95 20.37 2.24 -8.42
C PRO A 95 20.21 2.51 -9.92
N THR A 96 19.24 3.33 -10.33
CA THR A 96 18.88 3.53 -11.76
C THR A 96 19.74 4.60 -12.44
N SER A 97 20.49 5.40 -11.69
CA SER A 97 21.33 6.49 -12.20
C SER A 97 22.71 6.06 -12.74
N ARG A 98 23.01 4.75 -12.73
CA ARG A 98 24.31 4.17 -13.19
C ARG A 98 24.20 3.34 -14.47
N LEU A 99 23.22 3.63 -15.34
CA LEU A 99 23.12 3.07 -16.69
C LEU A 99 23.33 4.15 -17.74
#